data_AF-A0A9X5N0W8-F1
#
_entry.id   AF-A0A9X5N0W8-F1
#
_cell.length_a   1.000
_cell.length_b   1.000
_cell.length_c   1.000
_cell.angle_alpha   90.00
_cell.angle_beta   90.00
_cell.angle_gamma   90.00
#
_symmetry.space_group_name_H-M   'P 1'
#
loop_
_entity.id
_entity.type
_entity.pdbx_description
1 polymer ?
#
loop_
_entity_poly.entity_id
_entity_poly.type
_entity_poly.pdbx_seq_one_letter_code
_entity_poly.pdbx_strand_id
1 'polypeptide(L)'
;MLNKIILITGGTGSWGHELIKQLLEKSPKEIRIFSRNETVQFEMQQQFINDDRLKFIIGDIRDKDQLVYACQGVHYVFHLAALKHVPVCEYYPYEAIKTNIHGTQNVIEASIQMQVEKVIYVSTDKAADPSNTYGMTKAIGEKLMVHANIQTKKTKFICVRGGNVLGTSGSVVPLFKQQIKKSSEVGITDANMTRFFLTVEDAVGLLFKAVSQGRGGEIFVMKMPACKIIDLAEVLIEYSGKEKVKVKEIGIRPGEKLSEMLLSEVESKTSISFDQNYFVVLPTIPIEGLQEYYSSYPLVDVKSFSSQQDLLGKHEVKQMLLKGGFLR
;
A
#
# COMPACT_ATOMS: atom_id res chain seq x y z
N MET A 1 17.19 -9.39 5.65
CA MET A 1 16.40 -9.43 6.91
C MET A 1 17.07 -10.26 8.00
N LEU A 2 18.12 -11.04 7.68
CA LEU A 2 18.86 -11.85 8.64
C LEU A 2 19.23 -11.07 9.91
N ASN A 3 18.82 -11.61 11.07
CA ASN A 3 19.11 -11.09 12.40
C ASN A 3 18.67 -9.63 12.64
N LYS A 4 17.69 -9.13 11.88
CA LYS A 4 17.13 -7.78 12.05
C LYS A 4 15.90 -7.80 12.96
N ILE A 5 15.73 -6.74 13.75
CA ILE A 5 14.50 -6.43 14.49
C ILE A 5 13.65 -5.52 13.60
N ILE A 6 12.40 -5.91 13.36
CA ILE A 6 11.51 -5.26 12.41
C ILE A 6 10.24 -4.81 13.13
N LEU A 7 9.78 -3.58 12.88
CA LEU A 7 8.49 -3.07 13.35
C LEU A 7 7.51 -2.96 12.19
N ILE A 8 6.28 -3.43 12.38
CA ILE A 8 5.20 -3.33 11.40
C ILE A 8 4.03 -2.62 12.07
N THR A 9 3.87 -1.32 11.80
CA THR A 9 2.67 -0.59 12.23
C THR A 9 1.50 -0.96 11.33
N GLY A 10 0.31 -1.15 11.90
CA GLY A 10 -0.84 -1.68 11.15
C GLY A 10 -0.63 -3.14 10.72
N GLY A 11 0.24 -3.87 11.41
CA GLY A 11 0.67 -5.22 11.04
C GLY A 11 -0.43 -6.28 11.08
N THR A 12 -1.58 -6.00 11.68
CA THR A 12 -2.76 -6.90 11.68
C THR A 12 -3.61 -6.85 10.40
N GLY A 13 -3.31 -5.94 9.45
CA GLY A 13 -4.00 -5.89 8.17
C GLY A 13 -3.57 -7.00 7.20
N SER A 14 -4.28 -7.14 6.08
CA SER A 14 -3.98 -8.17 5.05
C SER A 14 -2.54 -8.11 4.53
N TRP A 15 -1.99 -6.90 4.32
CA TRP A 15 -0.58 -6.74 3.94
C TRP A 15 0.37 -7.19 5.04
N GLY A 16 0.03 -6.91 6.30
CA GLY A 16 0.85 -7.27 7.44
C GLY A 16 0.94 -8.78 7.63
N HIS A 17 -0.18 -9.51 7.50
CA HIS A 17 -0.19 -10.97 7.52
C HIS A 17 0.78 -11.58 6.49
N GLU A 18 0.67 -11.17 5.22
CA GLU A 18 1.52 -11.72 4.16
C GLU A 18 2.98 -11.28 4.32
N LEU A 19 3.21 -10.03 4.72
CA LEU A 19 4.56 -9.54 5.02
C LEU A 19 5.22 -10.34 6.15
N ILE A 20 4.49 -10.62 7.23
CA ILE A 20 4.98 -11.42 8.36
C ILE A 20 5.38 -12.82 7.88
N LYS A 21 4.49 -13.50 7.14
CA LYS A 21 4.76 -14.83 6.59
C LYS A 21 6.07 -14.85 5.79
N GLN A 22 6.23 -13.93 4.84
CA GLN A 22 7.46 -13.86 4.02
C GLN A 22 8.68 -13.37 4.79
N LEU A 23 8.51 -12.56 5.84
CA LEU A 23 9.61 -12.12 6.69
C LEU A 23 10.15 -13.28 7.54
N LEU A 24 9.28 -14.14 8.08
CA LEU A 24 9.70 -15.28 8.91
C LEU A 24 10.63 -16.26 8.17
N GLU A 25 10.47 -16.39 6.85
CA GLU A 25 11.35 -17.17 5.97
C GLU A 25 12.73 -16.52 5.75
N LYS A 26 12.91 -15.25 6.12
CA LYS A 26 14.16 -14.48 5.91
C LYS A 26 14.99 -14.31 7.19
N SER A 27 14.76 -15.18 8.18
CA SER A 27 15.48 -15.28 9.45
C SER A 27 15.67 -13.96 10.22
N PRO A 28 14.61 -13.17 10.45
CA PRO A 28 14.67 -12.00 11.32
C PRO A 28 14.95 -12.44 12.76
N LYS A 29 15.53 -11.52 13.54
CA LYS A 29 15.69 -11.71 14.98
C LYS A 29 14.36 -11.59 15.70
N GLU A 30 13.56 -10.60 15.30
CA GLU A 30 12.29 -10.27 15.95
C GLU A 30 11.41 -9.48 14.98
N ILE A 31 10.10 -9.71 15.00
CA ILE A 31 9.09 -8.92 14.29
C ILE A 31 8.08 -8.40 15.32
N ARG A 32 7.96 -7.08 15.42
CA ARG A 32 6.99 -6.39 16.26
C ARG A 32 5.76 -6.01 15.46
N ILE A 33 4.61 -6.54 15.83
CA ILE A 33 3.30 -6.20 15.27
C ILE A 33 2.69 -5.10 16.13
N PHE A 34 2.57 -3.89 15.59
CA PHE A 34 2.03 -2.74 16.31
C PHE A 34 0.67 -2.35 15.73
N SER A 35 -0.39 -2.53 16.52
CA SER A 35 -1.76 -2.14 16.11
C SER A 35 -2.68 -1.98 17.33
N ARG A 36 -3.91 -1.51 17.11
CA ARG A 36 -4.84 -1.12 18.18
C ARG A 36 -5.82 -2.20 18.61
N ASN A 37 -6.18 -3.11 17.69
CA ASN A 37 -7.26 -4.06 17.92
C ASN A 37 -6.69 -5.34 18.53
N GLU A 38 -6.92 -5.49 19.82
CA GLU A 38 -6.48 -6.61 20.67
C GLU A 38 -7.07 -7.94 20.21
N THR A 39 -8.33 -7.97 19.78
CA THR A 39 -8.99 -9.18 19.29
C THR A 39 -8.29 -9.70 18.02
N VAL A 40 -8.01 -8.82 17.06
CA VAL A 40 -7.31 -9.22 15.81
C VAL A 40 -5.85 -9.61 16.09
N GLN A 41 -5.18 -8.95 17.04
CA GLN A 41 -3.84 -9.39 17.46
C GLN A 41 -3.87 -10.77 18.09
N PHE A 42 -4.84 -11.04 18.97
CA PHE A 42 -5.00 -12.34 19.60
C PHE A 42 -5.26 -13.43 18.56
N GLU A 43 -6.18 -13.20 17.62
CA GLU A 43 -6.46 -14.14 16.51
C GLU A 43 -5.19 -14.41 15.67
N MET A 44 -4.44 -13.36 15.33
CA MET A 44 -3.17 -13.51 14.61
C MET A 44 -2.14 -14.29 15.44
N GLN A 45 -2.04 -14.01 16.74
CA GLN A 45 -1.12 -14.73 17.63
C GLN A 45 -1.44 -16.23 17.68
N GLN A 46 -2.71 -16.62 17.68
CA GLN A 46 -3.11 -18.03 17.60
C GLN A 46 -2.69 -18.68 16.28
N GLN A 47 -2.73 -17.95 15.16
CA GLN A 47 -2.30 -18.47 13.85
C GLN A 47 -0.78 -18.69 13.77
N PHE A 48 0.01 -17.91 14.51
CA PHE A 48 1.47 -17.98 14.54
C PHE A 48 2.03 -18.45 15.89
N ILE A 49 1.25 -19.24 16.63
CA ILE A 49 1.55 -19.61 18.03
C ILE A 49 2.92 -20.26 18.26
N ASN A 50 3.48 -20.87 17.21
CA ASN A 50 4.76 -21.58 17.26
C ASN A 50 5.97 -20.72 16.88
N ASP A 51 5.81 -19.42 16.62
CA ASP A 51 6.91 -18.54 16.22
C ASP A 51 7.20 -17.47 17.30
N ASP A 52 8.23 -17.74 18.10
CA ASP A 52 8.64 -16.92 19.25
C ASP A 52 9.26 -15.56 18.85
N ARG A 53 9.59 -15.39 17.56
CA ARG A 53 10.13 -14.16 16.98
C ARG A 53 9.07 -13.07 16.86
N LEU A 54 7.79 -13.41 16.90
CA LEU A 54 6.71 -12.43 16.83
C LEU A 54 6.42 -11.81 18.20
N LYS A 55 6.38 -10.48 18.26
CA LYS A 55 6.00 -9.71 19.44
C LYS A 55 4.80 -8.83 19.10
N PHE A 56 3.73 -8.97 19.87
CA PHE A 56 2.49 -8.22 19.68
C PHE A 56 2.48 -7.02 20.63
N ILE A 57 2.33 -5.82 20.08
CA ILE A 57 2.35 -4.56 20.82
C ILE A 57 1.03 -3.85 20.53
N ILE A 58 0.24 -3.64 21.58
CA ILE A 58 -0.95 -2.79 21.50
C ILE A 58 -0.50 -1.34 21.48
N GLY A 59 -0.91 -0.59 20.46
CA GLY A 59 -0.70 0.85 20.43
C GLY A 59 -1.28 1.56 19.21
N ASP A 60 -1.28 2.89 19.29
CA ASP A 60 -1.77 3.79 18.23
C ASP A 60 -0.62 4.65 17.70
N ILE A 61 -0.51 4.78 16.37
CA ILE A 61 0.50 5.64 15.74
C ILE A 61 0.29 7.13 16.07
N ARG A 62 -0.91 7.48 16.55
CA ARG A 62 -1.23 8.83 17.05
C ARG A 62 -0.53 9.14 18.39
N ASP A 63 0.00 8.13 19.08
CA ASP A 63 0.79 8.27 20.29
C ASP A 63 2.27 8.07 19.97
N LYS A 64 3.05 9.15 20.10
CA LYS A 64 4.49 9.12 19.79
C LYS A 64 5.29 8.31 20.80
N ASP A 65 4.94 8.35 22.08
CA ASP A 65 5.74 7.71 23.13
C ASP A 65 5.66 6.19 23.02
N GLN A 66 4.48 5.68 22.64
CA GLN A 66 4.30 4.26 22.30
C GLN A 66 5.12 3.84 21.07
N LEU A 67 5.23 4.71 20.06
CA LEU A 67 6.07 4.45 18.90
C LEU A 67 7.57 4.47 19.26
N VAL A 68 8.01 5.40 20.12
CA VAL A 68 9.39 5.44 20.61
C VAL A 68 9.74 4.12 21.32
N TYR A 69 8.86 3.64 22.21
CA TYR A 69 9.01 2.33 22.83
C TYR A 69 9.09 1.19 21.80
N ALA A 70 8.14 1.16 20.86
CA ALA A 70 8.09 0.13 19.82
C ALA A 70 9.30 0.16 18.88
N CYS A 71 9.96 1.31 18.69
CA CYS A 71 11.14 1.49 17.84
C CYS A 71 12.47 1.14 18.52
N GLN A 72 12.51 0.84 19.82
CA GLN A 72 13.77 0.55 20.54
C GLN A 72 14.54 -0.62 19.93
N GLY A 73 15.72 -0.36 19.38
CA GLY A 73 16.56 -1.38 18.72
C GLY A 73 16.03 -1.90 17.38
N VAL A 74 14.98 -1.27 16.83
CA VAL A 74 14.42 -1.63 15.52
C VAL A 74 15.37 -1.21 14.40
N HIS A 75 15.55 -2.09 13.43
CA HIS A 75 16.36 -1.81 12.25
C HIS A 75 15.49 -1.34 11.09
N TYR A 76 14.34 -1.98 10.86
CA TYR A 76 13.43 -1.63 9.77
C TYR A 76 12.01 -1.41 10.28
N VAL A 77 11.37 -0.34 9.80
CA VAL A 77 9.96 -0.06 10.04
C VAL A 77 9.20 -0.21 8.73
N PHE A 78 8.17 -1.05 8.70
CA PHE A 78 7.15 -1.06 7.66
C PHE A 78 5.92 -0.31 8.17
N HIS A 79 5.67 0.88 7.64
CA HIS A 79 4.55 1.71 8.04
C HIS A 79 3.31 1.40 7.17
N LEU A 80 2.48 0.46 7.63
CA LEU A 80 1.25 0.01 6.94
C LEU A 80 -0.03 0.62 7.54
N ALA A 81 0.05 1.23 8.73
CA ALA A 81 -1.11 1.80 9.40
C ALA A 81 -1.65 3.03 8.66
N ALA A 82 -2.95 3.01 8.31
CA ALA A 82 -3.64 4.13 7.70
C ALA A 82 -5.17 3.98 7.86
N LEU A 83 -5.88 5.11 7.79
CA LEU A 83 -7.30 5.13 7.43
C LEU A 83 -7.41 5.17 5.90
N LYS A 84 -7.91 4.09 5.29
CA LYS A 84 -7.77 3.84 3.84
C LYS A 84 -9.06 3.92 3.02
N HIS A 85 -10.24 3.89 3.65
CA HIS A 85 -11.50 3.82 2.91
C HIS A 85 -11.91 5.23 2.47
N VAL A 86 -11.92 5.47 1.15
CA VAL A 86 -12.22 6.79 0.57
C VAL A 86 -13.49 7.42 1.16
N PRO A 87 -14.68 6.75 1.16
CA PRO A 87 -15.87 7.36 1.73
C PRO A 87 -15.73 7.68 3.23
N VAL A 88 -15.06 6.81 4.00
CA VAL A 88 -14.84 7.07 5.44
C VAL A 88 -13.97 8.31 5.64
N CYS A 89 -12.93 8.48 4.83
CA CYS A 89 -12.07 9.67 4.91
C CYS A 89 -12.80 10.95 4.45
N GLU A 90 -13.77 10.85 3.53
CA GLU A 90 -14.62 11.99 3.14
C GLU A 90 -15.58 12.41 4.27
N TYR A 91 -16.20 11.45 4.95
CA TYR A 91 -17.10 11.74 6.07
C TYR A 91 -16.36 12.11 7.37
N TYR A 92 -15.13 11.63 7.55
CA TYR A 92 -14.32 11.85 8.75
C TYR A 92 -12.92 12.37 8.40
N PRO A 93 -12.81 13.54 7.74
CA PRO A 93 -11.54 14.02 7.21
C PRO A 93 -10.50 14.32 8.29
N TYR A 94 -10.96 14.81 9.45
CA TYR A 94 -10.06 15.09 10.57
C TYR A 94 -9.46 13.81 11.17
N GLU A 95 -10.18 12.69 11.15
CA GLU A 95 -9.65 11.39 11.59
C GLU A 95 -8.63 10.83 10.59
N ALA A 96 -8.82 11.09 9.29
CA ALA A 96 -7.82 10.79 8.27
C ALA A 96 -6.55 11.61 8.49
N ILE A 97 -6.66 12.91 8.81
CA ILE A 97 -5.51 13.77 9.13
C ILE A 97 -4.75 13.23 10.36
N LYS A 98 -5.44 12.93 11.46
CA LYS A 98 -4.81 12.38 12.68
C LYS A 98 -4.05 11.08 12.40
N THR A 99 -4.65 10.14 11.68
CA THR A 99 -3.99 8.86 11.41
C THR A 99 -2.90 8.99 10.35
N ASN A 100 -3.22 9.54 9.19
CA ASN A 100 -2.37 9.44 8.00
C ASN A 100 -1.31 10.54 7.94
N ILE A 101 -1.51 11.69 8.60
CA ILE A 101 -0.53 12.78 8.63
C ILE A 101 0.17 12.82 9.99
N HIS A 102 -0.55 13.07 11.08
CA HIS A 102 0.06 13.16 12.41
C HIS A 102 0.66 11.82 12.85
N GLY A 103 -0.02 10.70 12.62
CA GLY A 103 0.52 9.38 12.89
C GLY A 103 1.78 9.07 12.10
N THR A 104 1.82 9.44 10.81
CA THR A 104 3.03 9.31 9.97
C THR A 104 4.17 10.18 10.51
N GLN A 105 3.88 11.42 10.93
CA GLN A 105 4.86 12.30 11.55
C GLN A 105 5.45 11.70 12.84
N ASN A 106 4.61 11.11 13.69
CA ASN A 106 5.07 10.42 14.90
C ASN A 106 5.99 9.22 14.57
N VAL A 107 5.66 8.44 13.53
CA VAL A 107 6.51 7.33 13.07
C VAL A 107 7.87 7.86 12.60
N ILE A 108 7.90 8.98 11.88
CA ILE A 108 9.14 9.63 11.45
C ILE A 108 9.97 10.03 12.68
N GLU A 109 9.40 10.80 13.61
CA GLU A 109 10.09 11.30 14.79
C GLU A 109 10.65 10.17 15.65
N ALA A 110 9.82 9.15 15.95
CA ALA A 110 10.24 7.99 16.73
C ALA A 110 11.37 7.21 16.03
N SER A 111 11.31 7.07 14.71
CA SER A 111 12.34 6.38 13.94
C SER A 111 13.67 7.12 13.91
N ILE A 112 13.65 8.46 13.79
CA ILE A 112 14.84 9.31 13.88
C ILE A 112 15.44 9.22 15.29
N GLN A 113 14.60 9.39 16.32
CA GLN A 113 15.02 9.34 17.71
C GLN A 113 15.69 7.99 18.05
N MET A 114 15.14 6.90 17.52
CA MET A 114 15.66 5.55 17.74
C MET A 114 16.65 5.05 16.70
N GLN A 115 17.08 5.93 15.79
CA GLN A 115 18.11 5.66 14.78
C GLN A 115 17.82 4.39 13.96
N VAL A 116 16.54 4.18 13.62
CA VAL A 116 16.11 3.10 12.71
C VAL A 116 16.88 3.23 11.39
N GLU A 117 17.27 2.11 10.77
CA GLU A 117 18.05 2.14 9.51
C GLU A 117 17.16 2.57 8.33
N LYS A 118 15.99 1.93 8.16
CA LYS A 118 15.06 2.23 7.07
C LYS A 118 13.61 2.21 7.51
N VAL A 119 12.85 3.18 7.03
CA VAL A 119 11.39 3.27 7.18
C VAL A 119 10.76 3.21 5.80
N ILE A 120 9.90 2.22 5.58
CA ILE A 120 9.16 2.04 4.33
C ILE A 120 7.72 2.50 4.55
N TYR A 121 7.32 3.52 3.82
CA TYR A 121 5.97 4.07 3.86
C TYR A 121 5.13 3.55 2.70
N VAL A 122 3.99 2.93 3.02
CA VAL A 122 3.05 2.45 2.00
C VAL A 122 2.07 3.54 1.63
N SER A 123 2.20 4.06 0.41
CA SER A 123 1.28 5.00 -0.21
C SER A 123 0.32 4.30 -1.20
N THR A 124 -0.35 5.07 -2.04
CA THR A 124 -1.44 4.61 -2.92
C THR A 124 -1.43 5.43 -4.21
N ASP A 125 -1.93 4.84 -5.30
CA ASP A 125 -2.24 5.55 -6.56
C ASP A 125 -3.01 6.88 -6.34
N LYS A 126 -3.94 6.92 -5.39
CA LYS A 126 -4.73 8.12 -5.06
C LYS A 126 -3.89 9.30 -4.56
N ALA A 127 -2.61 9.10 -4.25
CA ALA A 127 -1.69 10.16 -3.85
C ALA A 127 -1.03 10.87 -5.04
N ALA A 128 -1.00 10.27 -6.24
CA ALA A 128 -0.29 10.82 -7.40
C ALA A 128 -0.97 12.08 -7.97
N ASP A 129 -2.29 12.06 -8.01
CA ASP A 129 -3.16 13.17 -8.45
C ASP A 129 -4.42 13.17 -7.56
N PRO A 130 -4.29 13.61 -6.30
CA PRO A 130 -5.30 13.37 -5.28
C PRO A 130 -6.51 14.29 -5.45
N SER A 131 -7.71 13.70 -5.48
CA SER A 131 -9.00 14.42 -5.53
C SER A 131 -9.88 14.18 -4.30
N ASN A 132 -9.45 13.33 -3.36
CA ASN A 132 -10.16 12.99 -2.14
C ASN A 132 -9.24 13.06 -0.92
N THR A 133 -9.84 13.16 0.25
CA THR A 133 -9.16 13.33 1.54
C THR A 133 -8.17 12.20 1.82
N TYR A 134 -8.51 10.95 1.50
CA TYR A 134 -7.58 9.83 1.65
C TYR A 134 -6.33 10.03 0.79
N GLY A 135 -6.51 10.30 -0.50
CA GLY A 135 -5.41 10.57 -1.43
C GLY A 135 -4.56 11.77 -1.00
N MET A 136 -5.19 12.88 -0.61
CA MET A 136 -4.49 14.09 -0.14
C MET A 136 -3.65 13.81 1.11
N THR A 137 -4.20 13.10 2.10
CA THR A 137 -3.45 12.77 3.32
C THR A 137 -2.27 11.84 3.03
N LYS A 138 -2.40 10.89 2.10
CA LYS A 138 -1.30 10.01 1.68
C LYS A 138 -0.22 10.77 0.91
N ALA A 139 -0.61 11.68 0.02
CA ALA A 139 0.32 12.55 -0.71
C ALA A 139 1.11 13.46 0.25
N ILE A 140 0.46 14.04 1.26
CA ILE A 140 1.16 14.79 2.31
C ILE A 140 2.12 13.87 3.08
N GLY A 141 1.70 12.64 3.43
CA GLY A 141 2.58 11.66 4.08
C GLY A 141 3.83 11.31 3.25
N GLU A 142 3.72 11.22 1.93
CA GLU A 142 4.89 11.06 1.05
C GLU A 142 5.83 12.27 1.14
N LYS A 143 5.29 13.50 1.15
CA LYS A 143 6.12 14.71 1.32
C LYS A 143 6.83 14.75 2.67
N LEU A 144 6.16 14.33 3.75
CA LEU A 144 6.77 14.20 5.08
C LEU A 144 7.93 13.20 5.08
N MET A 145 7.73 12.01 4.49
CA MET A 145 8.75 10.97 4.38
C MET A 145 9.95 11.44 3.55
N VAL A 146 9.70 12.10 2.40
CA VAL A 146 10.77 12.68 1.57
C VAL A 146 11.57 13.70 2.37
N HIS A 147 10.89 14.65 3.02
CA HIS A 147 11.53 15.68 3.85
C HIS A 147 12.33 15.09 5.02
N ALA A 148 11.88 14.00 5.65
CA ALA A 148 12.59 13.39 6.77
C ALA A 148 14.04 12.96 6.43
N ASN A 149 14.33 12.68 5.15
CA ASN A 149 15.69 12.33 4.71
C ASN A 149 16.69 13.50 4.76
N ILE A 150 16.23 14.76 4.81
CA ILE A 150 17.13 15.91 5.03
C ILE A 150 17.30 16.25 6.52
N GLN A 151 16.47 15.65 7.40
CA GLN A 151 16.55 15.85 8.84
C GLN A 151 17.55 14.90 9.53
N THR A 152 17.96 13.81 8.87
CA THR A 152 18.89 12.83 9.41
C THR A 152 19.71 12.15 8.32
N LYS A 153 20.97 11.83 8.63
CA LYS A 153 21.82 11.02 7.75
C LYS A 153 21.70 9.51 8.03
N LYS A 154 21.19 9.12 9.21
CA LYS A 154 21.15 7.73 9.69
C LYS A 154 19.95 6.95 9.17
N THR A 155 18.75 7.51 9.36
CA THR A 155 17.50 6.84 8.97
C THR A 155 17.13 7.20 7.54
N LYS A 156 16.84 6.20 6.72
CA LYS A 156 16.37 6.40 5.34
C LYS A 156 14.87 6.19 5.26
N PHE A 157 14.15 7.16 4.70
CA PHE A 157 12.70 7.10 4.52
C PHE A 157 12.40 6.91 3.05
N ILE A 158 11.71 5.83 2.72
CA ILE A 158 11.43 5.41 1.35
C ILE A 158 9.94 5.19 1.21
N CYS A 159 9.35 5.77 0.17
CA CYS A 159 7.94 5.57 -0.13
C CYS A 159 7.78 4.47 -1.17
N VAL A 160 6.70 3.71 -1.04
CA VAL A 160 6.22 2.82 -2.10
C VAL A 160 4.81 3.20 -2.48
N ARG A 161 4.47 3.10 -3.77
CA ARG A 161 3.16 3.44 -4.29
C ARG A 161 2.66 2.33 -5.21
N GLY A 162 1.42 1.91 -4.97
CA GLY A 162 0.72 0.92 -5.78
C GLY A 162 -0.79 1.15 -5.80
N GLY A 163 -1.50 0.33 -6.56
CA GLY A 163 -2.95 0.37 -6.71
C GLY A 163 -3.69 -0.53 -5.72
N ASN A 164 -4.83 -1.06 -6.16
CA ASN A 164 -5.70 -1.88 -5.33
C ASN A 164 -5.14 -3.29 -5.15
N VAL A 165 -4.90 -3.70 -3.91
CA VAL A 165 -4.49 -5.08 -3.63
C VAL A 165 -5.70 -6.00 -3.54
N LEU A 166 -5.65 -7.08 -4.34
CA LEU A 166 -6.70 -8.07 -4.44
C LEU A 166 -6.97 -8.74 -3.08
N GLY A 167 -8.25 -8.90 -2.74
CA GLY A 167 -8.68 -9.66 -1.57
C GLY A 167 -8.48 -9.01 -0.21
N THR A 168 -7.93 -7.81 -0.13
CA THR A 168 -7.74 -7.14 1.16
C THR A 168 -9.08 -6.85 1.85
N SER A 169 -9.08 -6.82 3.19
CA SER A 169 -10.30 -6.58 3.97
C SER A 169 -11.01 -5.29 3.54
N GLY A 170 -12.32 -5.40 3.32
CA GLY A 170 -13.18 -4.30 2.88
C GLY A 170 -12.97 -3.86 1.41
N SER A 171 -12.26 -4.64 0.59
CA SER A 171 -12.07 -4.35 -0.84
C SER A 171 -13.18 -4.96 -1.72
N VAL A 172 -13.14 -4.62 -3.01
CA VAL A 172 -14.19 -4.93 -3.98
C VAL A 172 -14.35 -6.44 -4.25
N VAL A 173 -13.25 -7.20 -4.30
CA VAL A 173 -13.32 -8.66 -4.61
C VAL A 173 -14.05 -9.44 -3.51
N PRO A 174 -13.70 -9.31 -2.21
CA PRO A 174 -14.49 -9.91 -1.14
C PRO A 174 -15.95 -9.45 -1.12
N LEU A 175 -16.20 -8.17 -1.40
CA LEU A 175 -17.55 -7.61 -1.45
C LEU A 175 -18.40 -8.27 -2.56
N PHE A 176 -17.87 -8.36 -3.78
CA PHE A 176 -18.57 -8.99 -4.90
C PHE A 176 -18.79 -10.48 -4.64
N LYS A 177 -17.80 -11.22 -4.13
CA LYS A 177 -17.98 -12.63 -3.75
C LYS A 177 -19.08 -12.80 -2.69
N GLN A 178 -19.16 -11.89 -1.71
CA GLN A 178 -20.22 -11.90 -0.71
C GLN A 178 -21.59 -11.56 -1.33
N GLN A 179 -21.68 -10.57 -2.21
CA GLN A 179 -22.92 -10.19 -2.91
C GLN A 179 -23.42 -11.33 -3.78
N ILE A 180 -22.54 -11.98 -4.55
CA ILE A 180 -22.85 -13.18 -5.35
C ILE A 180 -23.38 -14.29 -4.45
N LYS A 181 -22.74 -14.55 -3.30
CA LYS A 181 -23.21 -15.59 -2.38
C LYS A 181 -24.60 -15.27 -1.81
N LYS A 182 -24.84 -14.03 -1.37
CA LYS A 182 -26.03 -13.62 -0.61
C LYS A 182 -27.22 -13.16 -1.47
N SER A 183 -26.97 -12.69 -2.68
CA SER A 183 -27.97 -12.02 -3.53
C SER A 183 -27.79 -12.40 -5.00
N SER A 184 -28.73 -12.02 -5.85
CA SER A 184 -28.63 -12.18 -7.31
C SER A 184 -28.24 -10.87 -8.00
N GLU A 185 -27.64 -9.93 -7.26
CA GLU A 185 -27.17 -8.65 -7.78
C GLU A 185 -25.75 -8.34 -7.27
N VAL A 186 -24.91 -7.82 -8.16
CA VAL A 186 -23.60 -7.25 -7.82
C VAL A 186 -23.63 -5.76 -8.14
N GLY A 187 -23.39 -4.94 -7.11
CA GLY A 187 -23.43 -3.48 -7.25
C GLY A 187 -22.08 -2.94 -7.70
N ILE A 188 -22.00 -2.39 -8.91
CA ILE A 188 -20.83 -1.63 -9.37
C ILE A 188 -21.12 -0.13 -9.26
N THR A 189 -20.09 0.68 -9.02
CA THR A 189 -20.25 2.13 -8.85
C THR A 189 -20.47 2.84 -10.19
N ASP A 190 -19.67 2.50 -11.21
CA ASP A 190 -19.75 3.03 -12.58
C ASP A 190 -19.10 2.03 -13.55
N ALA A 191 -19.72 1.80 -14.71
CA ALA A 191 -19.24 0.83 -15.70
C ALA A 191 -17.90 1.21 -16.38
N ASN A 192 -17.57 2.50 -16.42
CA ASN A 192 -16.31 3.04 -16.97
C ASN A 192 -15.19 3.11 -15.94
N MET A 193 -15.46 2.76 -14.68
CA MET A 193 -14.47 2.83 -13.62
C MET A 193 -13.35 1.81 -13.83
N THR A 194 -12.11 2.29 -13.82
CA THR A 194 -10.91 1.45 -13.97
C THR A 194 -10.03 1.53 -12.73
N ARG A 195 -9.40 0.41 -12.38
CA ARG A 195 -8.48 0.34 -11.24
C ARG A 195 -7.28 -0.51 -11.58
N PHE A 196 -6.13 -0.07 -11.07
CA PHE A 196 -4.94 -0.89 -11.04
C PHE A 196 -5.08 -2.00 -9.99
N PHE A 197 -4.59 -3.20 -10.31
CA PHE A 197 -4.60 -4.32 -9.39
C PHE A 197 -3.25 -5.02 -9.28
N LEU A 198 -2.96 -5.50 -8.08
CA LEU A 198 -1.81 -6.35 -7.78
C LEU A 198 -2.19 -7.39 -6.73
N THR A 199 -1.45 -8.49 -6.69
CA THR A 199 -1.60 -9.49 -5.62
C THR A 199 -0.98 -8.99 -4.31
N VAL A 200 -1.31 -9.62 -3.18
CA VAL A 200 -0.71 -9.24 -1.89
C VAL A 200 0.79 -9.58 -1.89
N GLU A 201 1.15 -10.67 -2.56
CA GLU A 201 2.53 -11.11 -2.75
C GLU A 201 3.34 -10.10 -3.56
N ASP A 202 2.77 -9.58 -4.66
CA ASP A 202 3.40 -8.52 -5.46
C ASP A 202 3.61 -7.24 -4.61
N ALA A 203 2.62 -6.89 -3.77
CA ALA A 203 2.70 -5.74 -2.87
C ALA A 203 3.83 -5.89 -1.82
N VAL A 204 3.99 -7.07 -1.23
CA VAL A 204 5.10 -7.38 -0.31
C VAL A 204 6.45 -7.40 -1.05
N GLY A 205 6.47 -7.88 -2.30
CA GLY A 205 7.64 -7.81 -3.18
C GLY A 205 8.15 -6.37 -3.36
N LEU A 206 7.25 -5.41 -3.59
CA LEU A 206 7.57 -3.99 -3.65
C LEU A 206 8.19 -3.47 -2.34
N LEU A 207 7.70 -3.91 -1.17
CA LEU A 207 8.30 -3.56 0.13
C LEU A 207 9.75 -4.05 0.26
N PHE A 208 10.03 -5.29 -0.12
CA PHE A 208 11.38 -5.84 -0.07
C PHE A 208 12.31 -5.20 -1.10
N LYS A 209 11.79 -4.85 -2.28
CA LYS A 209 12.53 -4.07 -3.28
C LYS A 209 12.95 -2.72 -2.69
N ALA A 210 12.03 -1.99 -2.06
CA ALA A 210 12.34 -0.71 -1.43
C ALA A 210 13.37 -0.84 -0.30
N VAL A 211 13.27 -1.85 0.57
CA VAL A 211 14.28 -2.08 1.62
C VAL A 211 15.66 -2.38 1.03
N SER A 212 15.73 -3.20 -0.01
CA SER A 212 17.01 -3.63 -0.58
C SER A 212 17.68 -2.54 -1.44
N GLN A 213 16.90 -1.82 -2.25
CA GLN A 213 17.43 -0.93 -3.30
C GLN A 213 17.27 0.55 -3.00
N GLY A 214 16.35 0.95 -2.11
CA GLY A 214 16.12 2.36 -1.81
C GLY A 214 17.25 3.00 -1.01
N ARG A 215 17.58 4.25 -1.36
CA ARG A 215 18.63 5.09 -0.77
C ARG A 215 18.08 6.12 0.21
N GLY A 216 16.78 6.39 0.18
CA GLY A 216 16.08 7.37 1.01
C GLY A 216 15.71 8.61 0.20
N GLY A 217 14.42 8.96 0.21
CA GLY A 217 13.87 10.12 -0.48
C GLY A 217 13.10 9.79 -1.76
N GLU A 218 13.18 8.55 -2.23
CA GLU A 218 12.49 8.11 -3.44
C GLU A 218 11.06 7.66 -3.17
N ILE A 219 10.23 7.72 -4.21
CA ILE A 219 8.95 7.01 -4.28
C ILE A 219 9.06 5.91 -5.33
N PHE A 220 9.09 4.66 -4.90
CA PHE A 220 9.02 3.50 -5.80
C PHE A 220 7.57 3.29 -6.25
N VAL A 221 7.32 3.40 -7.54
CA VAL A 221 6.00 3.24 -8.14
C VAL A 221 6.00 1.95 -8.96
N MET A 222 5.15 0.99 -8.60
CA MET A 222 5.04 -0.26 -9.34
C MET A 222 4.22 -0.06 -10.62
N LYS A 223 4.79 -0.45 -11.78
CA LYS A 223 4.05 -0.59 -13.03
C LYS A 223 3.12 -1.78 -12.90
N MET A 224 1.84 -1.57 -13.14
CA MET A 224 0.84 -2.62 -12.93
C MET A 224 -0.31 -2.47 -13.92
N PRO A 225 -0.96 -3.60 -14.25
CA PRO A 225 -2.10 -3.57 -15.14
C PRO A 225 -3.35 -3.00 -14.46
N ALA A 226 -4.28 -2.51 -15.27
CA ALA A 226 -5.58 -2.07 -14.82
C ALA A 226 -6.70 -2.89 -15.47
N CYS A 227 -7.87 -2.93 -14.84
CA CYS A 227 -9.07 -3.46 -15.49
C CYS A 227 -10.29 -2.61 -15.15
N LYS A 228 -11.36 -2.79 -15.93
CA LYS A 228 -12.66 -2.20 -15.59
C LYS A 228 -13.28 -2.98 -14.43
N ILE A 229 -13.94 -2.26 -13.53
CA ILE A 229 -14.65 -2.88 -12.40
C ILE A 229 -15.80 -3.77 -12.87
N ILE A 230 -16.43 -3.44 -14.00
CA ILE A 230 -17.47 -4.29 -14.61
C ILE A 230 -16.90 -5.65 -15.07
N ASP A 231 -15.75 -5.66 -15.74
CA ASP A 231 -15.11 -6.91 -16.18
C ASP A 231 -14.72 -7.79 -14.98
N LEU A 232 -14.22 -7.17 -13.90
CA LEU A 232 -13.95 -7.84 -12.64
C LEU A 232 -15.20 -8.49 -12.03
N ALA A 233 -16.33 -7.76 -12.02
CA ALA A 233 -17.61 -8.27 -11.52
C ALA A 233 -18.12 -9.44 -12.36
N GLU A 234 -18.11 -9.30 -13.68
CA GLU A 234 -18.61 -10.31 -14.61
C GLU A 234 -17.79 -11.60 -14.56
N VAL A 235 -16.45 -11.51 -14.50
CA VAL A 235 -15.59 -12.70 -14.33
C VAL A 235 -15.87 -13.39 -12.99
N LEU A 236 -16.03 -12.65 -11.90
CA LEU A 236 -16.38 -13.25 -10.61
C LEU A 236 -17.76 -13.93 -10.63
N ILE A 237 -18.73 -13.37 -11.35
CA ILE A 237 -20.07 -13.97 -11.53
C ILE A 237 -19.95 -15.27 -12.34
N GLU A 238 -19.30 -15.21 -13.51
CA GLU A 238 -19.13 -16.35 -14.42
C GLU A 238 -18.52 -17.56 -13.68
N TYR A 239 -17.43 -17.33 -12.93
CA TYR A 239 -16.70 -18.39 -12.23
C TYR A 239 -17.28 -18.72 -10.84
N SER A 240 -18.37 -18.08 -10.43
CA SER A 240 -19.08 -18.46 -9.20
C SER A 240 -19.99 -19.69 -9.36
N GLY A 241 -20.34 -20.04 -10.60
CA GLY A 241 -21.34 -21.08 -10.91
C GLY A 241 -22.78 -20.68 -10.57
N LYS A 242 -23.03 -19.44 -10.13
CA LYS A 242 -24.37 -18.96 -9.79
C LYS A 242 -25.05 -18.34 -11.01
N GLU A 243 -26.17 -18.92 -11.43
CA GLU A 243 -26.96 -18.39 -12.53
C GLU A 243 -27.76 -17.13 -12.15
N LYS A 244 -28.12 -16.34 -13.16
CA LYS A 244 -29.03 -15.17 -13.05
C LYS A 244 -28.56 -14.06 -12.10
N VAL A 245 -27.26 -13.95 -11.84
CA VAL A 245 -26.70 -12.80 -11.12
C VAL A 245 -26.56 -11.62 -12.09
N LYS A 246 -27.12 -10.46 -11.73
CA LYS A 246 -27.08 -9.24 -12.54
C LYS A 246 -26.08 -8.24 -11.99
N VAL A 247 -25.43 -7.49 -12.86
CA VAL A 247 -24.65 -6.31 -12.49
C VAL A 247 -25.59 -5.10 -12.46
N LYS A 248 -25.51 -4.28 -11.41
CA LYS A 248 -26.32 -3.07 -11.25
C LYS A 248 -25.43 -1.89 -10.90
N GLU A 249 -25.61 -0.78 -11.60
CA GLU A 249 -24.94 0.49 -11.25
C GLU A 249 -25.62 1.12 -10.04
N ILE A 250 -24.84 1.36 -8.98
CA ILE A 250 -25.30 1.98 -7.71
C ILE A 250 -24.83 3.43 -7.55
N GLY A 251 -24.09 3.95 -8.53
CA GLY A 251 -23.56 5.31 -8.54
C GLY A 251 -22.19 5.43 -7.88
N ILE A 252 -21.48 6.50 -8.26
CA ILE A 252 -20.15 6.83 -7.74
C ILE A 252 -20.29 7.29 -6.29
N ARG A 253 -19.46 6.73 -5.39
CA ARG A 253 -19.45 7.13 -3.97
C ARG A 253 -18.64 8.41 -3.78
N PRO A 254 -18.88 9.17 -2.70
CA PRO A 254 -18.12 10.40 -2.43
C PRO A 254 -16.61 10.21 -2.52
N GLY A 255 -15.95 11.09 -3.28
CA GLY A 255 -14.49 11.13 -3.44
C GLY A 255 -13.88 10.11 -4.42
N GLU A 256 -14.66 9.19 -4.99
CA GLU A 256 -14.12 8.23 -5.95
C GLU A 256 -13.84 8.85 -7.32
N LYS A 257 -12.68 8.51 -7.91
CA LYS A 257 -12.34 8.84 -9.30
C LYS A 257 -12.83 7.74 -10.25
N LEU A 258 -13.09 8.09 -11.51
CA LEU A 258 -13.34 7.09 -12.55
C LEU A 258 -12.08 6.26 -12.84
N SER A 259 -10.93 6.93 -12.92
CA SER A 259 -9.62 6.30 -13.13
C SER A 259 -8.61 6.80 -12.11
N GLU A 260 -7.62 5.97 -11.84
CA GLU A 260 -6.52 6.27 -10.94
C GLU A 260 -5.24 6.53 -11.72
N MET A 261 -4.26 7.14 -11.06
CA MET A 261 -2.97 7.46 -11.64
C MET A 261 -1.87 7.00 -10.70
N LEU A 262 -0.81 6.41 -11.23
CA LEU A 262 0.35 6.00 -10.44
C LEU A 262 1.50 7.00 -10.57
N LEU A 263 1.57 7.67 -11.72
CA LEU A 263 2.56 8.70 -12.03
C LEU A 263 1.88 9.87 -12.74
N SER A 264 1.95 11.07 -12.14
CA SER A 264 1.41 12.29 -12.74
C SER A 264 2.33 12.95 -13.76
N GLU A 265 1.79 13.88 -14.54
CA GLU A 265 2.59 14.69 -15.48
C GLU A 265 3.64 15.56 -14.79
N VAL A 266 3.39 15.96 -13.55
CA VAL A 266 4.37 16.71 -12.78
C VAL A 266 5.48 15.78 -12.29
N GLU A 267 5.13 14.60 -11.79
CA GLU A 267 6.08 13.63 -11.28
C GLU A 267 6.94 13.00 -12.37
N SER A 268 6.39 12.77 -13.57
CA SER A 268 7.14 12.16 -14.68
C SER A 268 8.39 12.94 -15.05
N LYS A 269 8.38 14.26 -14.88
CA LYS A 269 9.52 15.15 -15.13
C LYS A 269 10.73 14.90 -14.23
N THR A 270 10.53 14.32 -13.05
CA THR A 270 11.60 13.95 -12.11
C THR A 270 11.69 12.45 -11.90
N SER A 271 11.11 11.66 -12.80
CA SER A 271 11.05 10.21 -12.65
C SER A 271 11.99 9.49 -13.60
N ILE A 272 12.52 8.36 -13.12
CA ILE A 272 13.31 7.43 -13.91
C ILE A 272 12.58 6.09 -14.07
N SER A 273 12.89 5.37 -15.15
CA SER A 273 12.51 3.96 -15.29
C SER A 273 13.57 3.11 -14.63
N PHE A 274 13.27 2.58 -13.43
CA PHE A 274 14.23 1.87 -12.59
C PHE A 274 14.52 0.48 -13.15
N ASP A 275 13.46 -0.23 -13.54
CA ASP A 275 13.52 -1.48 -14.28
C ASP A 275 12.20 -1.70 -15.04
N GLN A 276 11.98 -2.91 -15.54
CA GLN A 276 10.76 -3.27 -16.26
C GLN A 276 9.48 -3.11 -15.42
N ASN A 277 9.57 -3.23 -14.10
CA ASN A 277 8.43 -3.28 -13.19
C ASN A 277 8.25 -2.02 -12.35
N TYR A 278 9.25 -1.14 -12.27
CA TYR A 278 9.19 0.04 -11.38
C TYR A 278 9.61 1.34 -12.07
N PHE A 279 8.85 2.39 -11.79
CA PHE A 279 9.33 3.76 -11.88
C PHE A 279 9.87 4.19 -10.51
N VAL A 280 10.75 5.18 -10.50
CA VAL A 280 11.17 5.87 -9.27
C VAL A 280 10.98 7.36 -9.48
N VAL A 281 10.16 7.97 -8.62
CA VAL A 281 9.99 9.42 -8.57
C VAL A 281 11.08 9.98 -7.65
N LEU A 282 11.93 10.85 -8.18
CA LEU A 282 12.96 11.53 -7.42
C LEU A 282 12.41 12.83 -6.82
N PRO A 283 12.89 13.23 -5.63
CA PRO A 283 12.43 14.42 -4.95
C PRO A 283 12.94 15.68 -5.64
N THR A 284 12.14 16.75 -5.54
CA THR A 284 12.51 18.09 -6.03
C THR A 284 13.42 18.83 -5.04
N ILE A 285 13.48 18.39 -3.79
CA ILE A 285 14.44 18.88 -2.80
C ILE A 285 15.77 18.12 -2.96
N PRO A 286 16.93 18.78 -2.77
CA PRO A 286 18.22 18.10 -2.86
C PRO A 286 18.41 17.13 -1.69
N ILE A 287 18.81 15.90 -1.99
CA ILE A 287 19.18 14.88 -1.01
C ILE A 287 20.56 14.36 -1.41
N GLU A 288 21.52 14.45 -0.49
CA GLU A 288 22.94 14.16 -0.73
C GLU A 288 23.14 12.77 -1.37
N GLY A 289 23.73 12.74 -2.58
CA GLY A 289 24.10 11.53 -3.32
C GLY A 289 22.94 10.82 -4.03
N LEU A 290 21.70 11.30 -3.88
CA LEU A 290 20.53 10.61 -4.42
C LEU A 290 20.43 10.75 -5.93
N GLN A 291 20.48 11.99 -6.43
CA GLN A 291 20.41 12.27 -7.87
C GLN A 291 21.58 11.63 -8.62
N GLU A 292 22.79 11.65 -8.05
CA GLU A 292 23.97 11.03 -8.64
C GLU A 292 23.81 9.52 -8.76
N TYR A 293 23.25 8.86 -7.73
CA TYR A 293 22.99 7.42 -7.75
C TYR A 293 22.04 7.01 -8.88
N TYR A 294 21.01 7.82 -9.12
CA TYR A 294 20.02 7.54 -10.16
C TYR A 294 20.36 8.11 -11.55
N SER A 295 21.49 8.81 -11.71
CA SER A 295 21.85 9.51 -12.95
C SER A 295 22.02 8.61 -14.18
N SER A 296 22.37 7.33 -13.99
CA SER A 296 22.53 6.35 -15.07
C SER A 296 21.24 5.70 -15.53
N TYR A 297 20.12 5.91 -14.82
CA TYR A 297 18.84 5.35 -15.19
C TYR A 297 18.16 6.21 -16.25
N PRO A 298 17.48 5.59 -17.24
CA PRO A 298 16.74 6.34 -18.24
C PRO A 298 15.59 7.11 -17.58
N LEU A 299 15.35 8.33 -18.04
CA LEU A 299 14.15 9.08 -17.70
C LEU A 299 12.91 8.31 -18.14
N VAL A 300 11.78 8.55 -17.46
CA VAL A 300 10.49 8.02 -17.91
C VAL A 300 10.12 8.62 -19.27
N ASP A 301 9.63 7.77 -20.17
CA ASP A 301 9.21 8.11 -21.53
C ASP A 301 7.71 8.45 -21.66
N VAL A 302 6.93 8.17 -20.62
CA VAL A 302 5.50 8.51 -20.54
C VAL A 302 5.26 9.84 -19.83
N LYS A 303 4.29 10.61 -20.32
CA LYS A 303 3.84 11.84 -19.65
C LYS A 303 3.13 11.55 -18.33
N SER A 304 2.30 10.52 -18.30
CA SER A 304 1.62 10.04 -17.09
C SER A 304 1.30 8.55 -17.24
N PHE A 305 1.06 7.88 -16.12
CA PHE A 305 0.68 6.47 -16.09
C PHE A 305 -0.64 6.29 -15.32
N SER A 306 -1.72 6.00 -16.06
CA SER A 306 -3.09 5.97 -15.53
C SER A 306 -3.80 4.66 -15.83
N SER A 307 -4.82 4.33 -15.02
CA SER A 307 -5.56 3.08 -15.14
C SER A 307 -6.48 3.02 -16.37
N GLN A 308 -6.41 4.00 -17.28
CA GLN A 308 -7.10 3.95 -18.58
C GLN A 308 -6.23 3.34 -19.68
N GLN A 309 -4.93 3.19 -19.42
CA GLN A 309 -3.96 2.61 -20.34
C GLN A 309 -3.86 1.11 -20.07
N ASP A 310 -3.56 0.33 -21.11
CA ASP A 310 -3.24 -1.10 -21.04
C ASP A 310 -4.22 -1.92 -20.19
N LEU A 311 -5.52 -1.75 -20.48
CA LEU A 311 -6.60 -2.44 -19.79
C LEU A 311 -6.61 -3.94 -20.10
N LEU A 312 -6.60 -4.75 -19.03
CA LEU A 312 -6.80 -6.20 -19.12
C LEU A 312 -8.18 -6.52 -19.65
N GLY A 313 -8.25 -7.42 -20.63
CA GLY A 313 -9.50 -8.06 -21.04
C GLY A 313 -9.96 -9.10 -20.00
N LYS A 314 -11.20 -9.58 -20.12
CA LYS A 314 -11.79 -10.57 -19.20
C LYS A 314 -10.94 -11.83 -19.01
N HIS A 315 -10.29 -12.32 -20.06
CA HIS A 315 -9.39 -13.47 -19.96
C HIS A 315 -8.20 -13.19 -19.03
N GLU A 316 -7.58 -12.03 -19.16
CA GLU A 316 -6.44 -11.63 -18.33
C GLU A 316 -6.87 -11.31 -16.90
N VAL A 317 -8.05 -10.69 -16.72
CA VAL A 317 -8.68 -10.52 -15.40
C VAL A 317 -8.89 -11.85 -14.70
N LYS A 318 -9.35 -12.88 -15.42
CA LYS A 318 -9.44 -14.25 -14.89
C LYS A 318 -8.08 -14.77 -14.44
N GLN A 319 -7.03 -14.64 -15.26
CA GLN A 319 -5.68 -15.10 -14.88
C GLN A 319 -5.15 -14.36 -13.65
N MET A 320 -5.39 -13.05 -13.57
CA MET A 320 -5.05 -12.25 -12.40
C MET A 320 -5.77 -12.73 -11.13
N LEU A 321 -7.07 -13.04 -11.23
CA LEU A 321 -7.85 -13.57 -10.10
C LEU A 321 -7.44 -15.00 -9.72
N LEU A 322 -7.04 -15.84 -10.68
CA LEU A 322 -6.47 -17.17 -10.42
C LEU A 322 -5.13 -17.07 -9.69
N LYS A 323 -4.22 -16.20 -10.17
CA LYS A 323 -2.93 -15.91 -9.51
C LYS A 323 -3.15 -15.46 -8.07
N GLY A 324 -4.15 -14.62 -7.82
CA GLY A 324 -4.51 -14.15 -6.47
C GLY A 324 -5.29 -15.16 -5.62
N GLY A 325 -5.61 -16.36 -6.12
CA GLY A 325 -6.37 -17.38 -5.38
C GLY A 325 -7.86 -17.05 -5.16
N PHE A 326 -8.44 -16.17 -5.97
CA PHE A 326 -9.85 -15.76 -5.84
C PHE A 326 -10.82 -16.58 -6.68
N LEU A 327 -10.32 -17.32 -7.67
CA LEU A 327 -11.04 -18.30 -8.46
C LEU A 327 -10.50 -19.70 -8.18
N ARG A 328 -11.30 -20.74 -8.46
CA ARG A 328 -10.93 -22.14 -8.33
C ARG A 328 -11.03 -22.83 -9.67
#